data_AF-A0A8T3MK61-F1
#
_entry.id   AF-A0A8T3MK61-F1
#
_cell.length_a   1.000
_cell.length_b   1.000
_cell.length_c   1.000
_cell.angle_alpha   90.00
_cell.angle_beta   90.00
_cell.angle_gamma   90.00
#
_symmetry.space_group_name_H-M   'P 1'
#
loop_
_entity.id
_entity.type
_entity.pdbx_description
1 polymer ?
#
loop_
_entity_poly.entity_id
_entity_poly.type
_entity_poly.pdbx_seq_one_letter_code
_entity_poly.pdbx_strand_id
1 'polypeptide(L)'
;PAKRALATLDEPRTAQEIAERAGLGADERDAALAELEAEGDLVTIGDAYLSRAAFESLARRAERSLAMAHRKAPLRSGLPREEVRAAVGLSAKRWGAFLEELLKARRVLVRGAALALPSHEVRLEPAQEARWARARGALLAAPLQPPTPAQLEHEYGIDRELLAALDERGEIIRLGNEAAFLPDAVRSFADAVIRELAEAGTITVARARDITGSSRKHVLPLLGFLDDHGITRRSGDDRILVLEPAAATARVARTMHREDR
;
A
#
# COMPACT_ATOMS: atom_id res chain seq x y z
N PRO A 1 -35.31 -0.62 -27.80
CA PRO A 1 -34.06 0.17 -27.90
C PRO A 1 -32.94 -0.37 -26.99
N ALA A 2 -33.23 -0.61 -25.70
CA ALA A 2 -32.31 -1.17 -24.71
C ALA A 2 -31.57 -2.45 -25.16
N LYS A 3 -32.27 -3.49 -25.65
CA LYS A 3 -31.62 -4.72 -26.15
C LYS A 3 -30.59 -4.48 -27.27
N ARG A 4 -30.87 -3.53 -28.18
CA ARG A 4 -29.95 -3.17 -29.26
C ARG A 4 -28.73 -2.44 -28.71
N ALA A 5 -28.93 -1.51 -27.77
CA ALA A 5 -27.83 -0.83 -27.10
C ALA A 5 -26.96 -1.82 -26.30
N LEU A 6 -27.57 -2.70 -25.50
CA LEU A 6 -26.88 -3.69 -24.67
C LEU A 6 -25.97 -4.63 -25.50
N ALA A 7 -26.43 -5.06 -26.68
CA ALA A 7 -25.63 -5.88 -27.60
C ALA A 7 -24.36 -5.17 -28.10
N THR A 8 -24.28 -3.84 -27.97
CA THR A 8 -23.11 -3.02 -28.29
C THR A 8 -22.29 -2.64 -27.06
N LEU A 9 -22.40 -3.37 -25.94
CA LEU A 9 -21.66 -3.05 -24.71
C LEU A 9 -20.81 -4.22 -24.22
N ASP A 10 -20.29 -5.01 -25.15
CA ASP A 10 -19.26 -6.05 -24.94
C ASP A 10 -17.86 -5.47 -24.65
N GLU A 11 -17.65 -4.20 -25.01
CA GLU A 11 -16.46 -3.40 -24.70
C GLU A 11 -16.87 -1.95 -24.36
N PRO A 12 -15.97 -1.12 -23.77
CA PRO A 12 -16.33 0.22 -23.35
C PRO A 12 -16.62 1.14 -24.54
N ARG A 13 -17.85 1.66 -24.63
CA ARG A 13 -18.28 2.57 -25.70
C ARG A 13 -18.94 3.83 -25.16
N THR A 14 -18.69 4.95 -25.81
CA THR A 14 -19.34 6.23 -25.55
C THR A 14 -20.81 6.20 -25.99
N ALA A 15 -21.61 7.13 -25.48
CA ALA A 15 -23.00 7.32 -25.90
C ALA A 15 -23.14 7.44 -27.43
N GLN A 16 -22.22 8.15 -28.09
CA GLN A 16 -22.25 8.33 -29.54
C GLN A 16 -21.95 7.02 -30.29
N GLU A 17 -20.91 6.28 -29.90
CA GLU A 17 -20.57 4.99 -30.52
C GLU A 17 -21.71 3.96 -30.37
N ILE A 18 -22.45 4.01 -29.25
CA ILE A 18 -23.63 3.16 -29.02
C ILE A 18 -24.74 3.54 -30.01
N ALA A 19 -25.06 4.83 -30.17
CA ALA A 19 -26.08 5.28 -31.11
C ALA A 19 -25.76 4.83 -32.55
N GLU A 20 -24.51 5.02 -32.99
CA GLU A 20 -24.05 4.65 -34.33
C GLU A 20 -24.14 3.13 -34.57
N ARG A 21 -23.67 2.31 -33.62
CA ARG A 21 -23.64 0.84 -33.77
C ARG A 21 -25.01 0.20 -33.57
N ALA A 22 -25.78 0.70 -32.62
CA ALA A 22 -27.10 0.18 -32.34
C ALA A 22 -28.13 0.71 -33.34
N GLY A 23 -27.83 1.77 -34.11
CA GLY A 23 -28.73 2.43 -35.05
C GLY A 23 -29.88 3.16 -34.34
N LEU A 24 -29.56 3.91 -33.28
CA LEU A 24 -30.52 4.61 -32.42
C LEU A 24 -30.39 6.13 -32.59
N GLY A 25 -31.53 6.83 -32.56
CA GLY A 25 -31.54 8.29 -32.40
C GLY A 25 -31.08 8.72 -30.99
N ALA A 26 -30.82 10.02 -30.79
CA ALA A 26 -30.37 10.55 -29.50
C ALA A 26 -31.36 10.24 -28.36
N ASP A 27 -32.64 10.53 -28.56
CA ASP A 27 -33.69 10.27 -27.56
C ASP A 27 -33.85 8.77 -27.26
N GLU A 28 -33.79 7.93 -28.30
CA GLU A 28 -33.87 6.47 -28.13
C GLU A 28 -32.65 5.89 -27.40
N ARG A 29 -31.46 6.44 -27.66
CA ARG A 29 -30.22 6.08 -26.96
C ARG A 29 -30.33 6.46 -25.49
N ASP A 30 -30.72 7.69 -25.18
CA ASP A 30 -30.76 8.17 -23.80
C ASP A 30 -31.81 7.41 -22.99
N ALA A 31 -32.99 7.14 -23.58
CA ALA A 31 -34.00 6.27 -22.98
C ALA A 31 -33.47 4.84 -22.77
N ALA A 32 -32.75 4.27 -23.75
CA ALA A 32 -32.18 2.93 -23.64
C ALA A 32 -31.09 2.84 -22.55
N LEU A 33 -30.22 3.85 -22.44
CA LEU A 33 -29.18 3.88 -21.39
C LEU A 33 -29.80 4.03 -20.01
N ALA A 34 -30.80 4.90 -19.86
CA ALA A 34 -31.52 5.07 -18.59
C ALA A 34 -32.27 3.78 -18.17
N GLU A 35 -32.89 3.08 -19.14
CA GLU A 35 -33.54 1.77 -18.91
C GLU A 35 -32.51 0.73 -18.41
N LEU A 36 -31.38 0.58 -19.12
CA LEU A 36 -30.34 -0.37 -18.75
C LEU A 36 -29.65 -0.03 -17.42
N GLU A 37 -29.50 1.26 -17.09
CA GLU A 37 -28.97 1.71 -15.81
C GLU A 37 -29.94 1.40 -14.67
N ALA A 38 -31.25 1.63 -14.87
CA ALA A 38 -32.29 1.31 -13.89
C ALA A 38 -32.40 -0.21 -13.64
N GLU A 39 -32.21 -1.02 -14.67
CA GLU A 39 -32.16 -2.49 -14.57
C GLU A 39 -30.84 -3.00 -13.97
N GLY A 40 -29.83 -2.13 -13.83
CA GLY A 40 -28.51 -2.48 -13.31
C GLY A 40 -27.63 -3.26 -14.31
N ASP A 41 -28.02 -3.36 -15.57
CA ASP A 41 -27.27 -4.04 -16.63
C ASP A 41 -26.17 -3.18 -17.25
N LEU A 42 -26.13 -1.90 -16.90
CA LEU A 42 -25.14 -0.93 -17.33
C LEU A 42 -24.11 -0.64 -16.23
N VAL A 43 -22.85 -0.46 -16.61
CA VAL A 43 -21.78 0.08 -15.76
C VAL A 43 -21.08 1.20 -16.50
N THR A 44 -20.98 2.37 -15.86
CA THR A 44 -20.29 3.54 -16.41
C THR A 44 -18.84 3.59 -15.95
N ILE A 45 -17.90 3.72 -16.88
CA ILE A 45 -16.46 3.84 -16.60
C ILE A 45 -15.86 5.05 -17.33
N GLY A 46 -15.85 6.19 -16.65
CA GLY A 46 -15.37 7.45 -17.21
C GLY A 46 -16.36 8.01 -18.23
N ASP A 47 -15.98 8.01 -19.51
CA ASP A 47 -16.80 8.50 -20.62
C ASP A 47 -17.55 7.41 -21.39
N ALA A 48 -17.43 6.17 -20.93
CA ALA A 48 -17.93 4.99 -21.63
C ALA A 48 -18.84 4.14 -20.75
N TYR A 49 -19.68 3.37 -21.42
CA TYR A 49 -20.58 2.40 -20.84
C TYR A 49 -20.12 0.98 -21.17
N LEU A 50 -20.44 0.06 -20.28
CA LEU A 50 -20.26 -1.38 -20.41
C LEU A 50 -21.54 -2.08 -19.98
N SER A 51 -21.77 -3.26 -20.54
CA SER A 51 -22.71 -4.20 -19.93
C SER A 51 -22.10 -4.73 -18.64
N ARG A 52 -22.93 -5.09 -17.66
CA ARG A 52 -22.46 -5.74 -16.43
C ARG A 52 -21.65 -6.99 -16.73
N ALA A 53 -22.06 -7.78 -17.73
CA ALA A 53 -21.32 -8.97 -18.17
C ALA A 53 -19.92 -8.64 -18.71
N ALA A 54 -19.79 -7.58 -19.51
CA ALA A 54 -18.50 -7.13 -20.04
C ALA A 54 -17.59 -6.56 -18.93
N PHE A 55 -18.15 -5.77 -18.01
CA PHE A 55 -17.44 -5.32 -16.81
C PHE A 55 -16.88 -6.50 -16.02
N GLU A 56 -17.71 -7.51 -15.76
CA GLU A 56 -17.30 -8.73 -15.06
C GLU A 56 -16.19 -9.49 -15.78
N SER A 57 -16.18 -9.49 -17.12
CA SER A 57 -15.11 -10.08 -17.93
C SER A 57 -13.77 -9.35 -17.74
N LEU A 58 -13.79 -8.01 -17.76
CA LEU A 58 -12.61 -7.17 -17.52
C LEU A 58 -12.11 -7.31 -16.08
N ALA A 59 -13.01 -7.35 -15.10
CA ALA A 59 -12.67 -7.55 -13.69
C ALA A 59 -11.96 -8.89 -13.47
N ARG A 60 -12.50 -9.99 -14.04
CA ARG A 60 -11.83 -11.29 -14.01
C ARG A 60 -10.47 -11.28 -14.71
N ARG A 61 -10.28 -10.45 -15.74
CA ARG A 61 -8.98 -10.31 -16.43
C ARG A 61 -7.94 -9.64 -15.52
N ALA A 62 -8.33 -8.60 -14.79
CA ALA A 62 -7.48 -7.98 -13.76
C ALA A 62 -7.11 -8.98 -12.66
N GLU A 63 -8.10 -9.68 -12.10
CA GLU A 63 -7.90 -10.67 -11.04
C GLU A 63 -6.98 -11.81 -11.48
N ARG A 64 -7.12 -12.30 -12.72
CA ARG A 64 -6.22 -13.32 -13.28
C ARG A 64 -4.79 -12.81 -13.43
N SER A 65 -4.59 -11.56 -13.84
CA SER A 65 -3.24 -11.00 -13.97
C SER A 65 -2.56 -10.90 -12.59
N LEU A 66 -3.31 -10.46 -11.58
CA LEU A 66 -2.87 -10.42 -10.19
C LEU A 66 -2.54 -11.82 -9.66
N ALA A 67 -3.45 -12.78 -9.81
CA ALA A 67 -3.24 -14.16 -9.37
C ALA A 67 -1.99 -14.80 -10.00
N MET A 68 -1.74 -14.53 -11.29
CA MET A 68 -0.56 -15.02 -11.98
C MET A 68 0.72 -14.35 -11.46
N ALA A 69 0.70 -13.04 -11.23
CA ALA A 69 1.82 -12.32 -10.65
C ALA A 69 2.16 -12.82 -9.25
N HIS A 70 1.16 -13.01 -8.38
CA HIS A 70 1.36 -13.51 -7.02
C HIS A 70 1.97 -14.92 -7.00
N ARG A 71 1.54 -15.81 -7.89
CA ARG A 71 2.15 -17.15 -8.01
C ARG A 71 3.60 -17.09 -8.49
N LYS A 72 3.92 -16.15 -9.38
CA LYS A 72 5.28 -15.99 -9.93
C LYS A 72 6.24 -15.35 -8.93
N ALA A 73 5.75 -14.44 -8.09
CA ALA A 73 6.56 -13.73 -7.10
C ALA A 73 5.75 -13.56 -5.78
N PRO A 74 5.67 -14.62 -4.95
CA PRO A 74 4.84 -14.62 -3.73
C PRO A 74 5.24 -13.56 -2.69
N LEU A 75 6.51 -13.13 -2.73
CA LEU A 75 7.06 -12.11 -1.85
C LEU A 75 6.65 -10.68 -2.21
N ARG A 76 6.07 -10.46 -3.40
CA ARG A 76 5.64 -9.12 -3.82
C ARG A 76 4.26 -8.81 -3.27
N SER A 77 4.09 -7.56 -2.84
CA SER A 77 2.82 -6.99 -2.38
C SER A 77 1.70 -7.07 -3.40
N GLY A 78 2.04 -7.03 -4.68
CA GLY A 78 1.08 -7.01 -5.76
C GLY A 78 1.74 -6.66 -7.10
N LEU A 79 0.90 -6.27 -8.05
CA LEU A 79 1.32 -5.86 -9.39
C LEU A 79 1.15 -4.35 -9.57
N PRO A 80 2.08 -3.62 -10.22
CA PRO A 80 1.92 -2.21 -10.51
C PRO A 80 0.61 -1.92 -11.24
N ARG A 81 -0.06 -0.81 -10.87
CA ARG A 81 -1.36 -0.42 -11.45
C ARG A 81 -1.34 -0.40 -12.98
N GLU A 82 -0.25 0.08 -13.56
CA GLU A 82 -0.06 0.18 -15.00
C GLU A 82 0.01 -1.20 -15.68
N GLU A 83 0.65 -2.18 -15.06
CA GLU A 83 0.69 -3.55 -15.59
C GLU A 83 -0.68 -4.22 -15.53
N VAL A 84 -1.46 -3.99 -14.46
CA VAL A 84 -2.85 -4.48 -14.38
C VAL A 84 -3.71 -3.79 -15.45
N ARG A 85 -3.58 -2.48 -15.63
CA ARG A 85 -4.28 -1.72 -16.67
C ARG A 85 -3.98 -2.26 -18.07
N ALA A 86 -2.70 -2.46 -18.37
CA ALA A 86 -2.26 -3.04 -19.64
C ALA A 86 -2.80 -4.45 -19.85
N ALA A 87 -2.81 -5.28 -18.79
CA ALA A 87 -3.39 -6.62 -18.84
C ALA A 87 -4.89 -6.60 -19.11
N VAL A 88 -5.64 -5.61 -18.63
CA VAL A 88 -7.08 -5.44 -18.88
C VAL A 88 -7.34 -4.86 -20.28
N GLY A 89 -6.49 -3.96 -20.76
CA GLY A 89 -6.58 -3.32 -22.07
C GLY A 89 -7.36 -1.99 -22.07
N LEU A 90 -7.48 -1.31 -20.93
CA LEU A 90 -8.20 -0.03 -20.82
C LEU A 90 -7.26 1.17 -21.03
N SER A 91 -7.81 2.25 -21.59
CA SER A 91 -7.13 3.55 -21.65
C SER A 91 -6.95 4.15 -20.24
N ALA A 92 -5.99 5.05 -20.07
CA ALA A 92 -5.77 5.74 -18.80
C ALA A 92 -7.03 6.50 -18.33
N LYS A 93 -7.78 7.09 -19.26
CA LYS A 93 -9.03 7.82 -19.00
C LYS A 93 -10.10 6.93 -18.33
N ARG A 94 -10.25 5.69 -18.80
CA ARG A 94 -11.29 4.76 -18.32
C ARG A 94 -10.83 3.90 -17.15
N TRP A 95 -9.52 3.76 -16.98
CA TRP A 95 -8.91 2.97 -15.91
C TRP A 95 -9.26 3.47 -14.50
N GLY A 96 -9.26 4.78 -14.27
CA GLY A 96 -9.57 5.35 -12.96
C GLY A 96 -10.94 4.92 -12.44
N ALA A 97 -11.98 5.17 -13.24
CA ALA A 97 -13.36 4.78 -12.90
C ALA A 97 -13.53 3.26 -12.77
N PHE A 98 -12.90 2.47 -13.66
CA PHE A 98 -12.93 1.01 -13.56
C PHE A 98 -12.28 0.51 -12.25
N LEU A 99 -11.13 1.07 -11.87
CA LEU A 99 -10.44 0.71 -10.64
C LEU A 99 -11.26 1.09 -9.40
N GLU A 100 -11.90 2.26 -9.39
CA GLU A 100 -12.80 2.65 -8.30
C GLU A 100 -13.91 1.64 -8.07
N GLU A 101 -14.54 1.12 -9.12
CA GLU A 101 -15.56 0.08 -9.00
C GLU A 101 -15.00 -1.23 -8.43
N LEU A 102 -13.79 -1.65 -8.85
CA LEU A 102 -13.14 -2.83 -8.25
C LEU A 102 -12.81 -2.64 -6.76
N LEU A 103 -12.38 -1.44 -6.36
CA LEU A 103 -12.06 -1.11 -4.98
C LEU A 103 -13.32 -1.05 -4.11
N LYS A 104 -14.40 -0.40 -4.60
CA LYS A 104 -15.70 -0.37 -3.93
C LYS A 104 -16.25 -1.79 -3.70
N ALA A 105 -16.12 -2.65 -4.71
CA ALA A 105 -16.52 -4.05 -4.63
C ALA A 105 -15.53 -4.94 -3.85
N ARG A 106 -14.43 -4.39 -3.32
CA ARG A 106 -13.35 -5.10 -2.62
C ARG A 106 -12.79 -6.29 -3.41
N ARG A 107 -12.77 -6.20 -4.74
CA ARG A 107 -12.18 -7.24 -5.61
C ARG A 107 -10.66 -7.13 -5.70
N VAL A 108 -10.14 -5.94 -5.45
CA VAL A 108 -8.72 -5.64 -5.34
C VAL A 108 -8.48 -4.72 -4.16
N LEU A 109 -7.24 -4.70 -3.67
CA LEU A 109 -6.74 -3.78 -2.67
C LEU A 109 -5.59 -2.97 -3.26
N VAL A 110 -5.42 -1.74 -2.77
CA VAL A 110 -4.21 -0.95 -3.00
C VAL A 110 -3.17 -1.33 -1.95
N ARG A 111 -1.94 -1.63 -2.39
CA ARG A 111 -0.77 -1.77 -1.51
C ARG A 111 0.35 -0.88 -2.01
N GLY A 112 0.50 0.30 -1.41
CA GLY A 112 1.38 1.34 -1.92
C GLY A 112 1.03 1.73 -3.36
N ALA A 113 1.97 1.56 -4.28
CA ALA A 113 1.76 1.83 -5.71
C ALA A 113 1.19 0.64 -6.51
N ALA A 114 1.01 -0.52 -5.87
CA ALA A 114 0.56 -1.75 -6.50
C ALA A 114 -0.91 -2.08 -6.18
N LEU A 115 -1.46 -3.02 -6.95
CA LEU A 115 -2.74 -3.66 -6.67
C LEU A 115 -2.53 -5.11 -6.28
N ALA A 116 -3.37 -5.62 -5.39
CA ALA A 116 -3.35 -6.99 -4.93
C ALA A 116 -4.77 -7.56 -4.86
N LEU A 117 -4.90 -8.87 -5.01
CA LEU A 117 -6.09 -9.59 -4.57
C LEU A 117 -6.22 -9.50 -3.03
N PRO A 118 -7.44 -9.36 -2.48
CA PRO A 118 -7.66 -9.35 -1.04
C PRO A 118 -7.18 -10.61 -0.32
N SER A 119 -7.22 -11.76 -1.02
CA SER A 119 -6.77 -13.05 -0.52
C SER A 119 -5.25 -13.26 -0.58
N HIS A 120 -4.49 -12.31 -1.13
CA HIS A 120 -3.04 -12.44 -1.24
C HIS A 120 -2.34 -12.02 0.05
N GLU A 121 -1.68 -12.97 0.66
CA GLU A 121 -0.79 -12.76 1.80
C GLU A 121 0.64 -13.08 1.36
N VAL A 122 1.55 -12.17 1.69
CA VAL A 122 2.98 -12.42 1.50
C VAL A 122 3.42 -13.48 2.51
N ARG A 123 3.75 -14.66 2.00
CA ARG A 123 4.20 -15.79 2.81
C ARG A 123 5.65 -16.10 2.51
N LEU A 124 6.39 -16.36 3.58
CA LEU A 124 7.77 -16.81 3.48
C LEU A 124 7.78 -18.33 3.39
N GLU A 125 8.64 -18.85 2.52
CA GLU A 125 8.96 -20.27 2.49
C GLU A 125 9.69 -20.68 3.79
N PRO A 126 9.63 -21.96 4.21
CA PRO A 126 10.27 -22.41 5.45
C PRO A 126 11.77 -22.05 5.55
N ALA A 127 12.48 -22.10 4.42
CA ALA A 127 13.90 -21.69 4.37
C ALA A 127 14.10 -20.17 4.55
N GLN A 128 13.13 -19.35 4.11
CA GLN A 128 13.13 -17.91 4.34
C GLN A 128 12.79 -17.59 5.81
N GLU A 129 11.82 -18.30 6.40
CA GLU A 129 11.51 -18.18 7.83
C GLU A 129 12.71 -18.54 8.71
N ALA A 130 13.44 -19.61 8.40
CA ALA A 130 14.65 -19.98 9.14
C ALA A 130 15.78 -18.95 9.01
N ARG A 131 15.94 -18.31 7.83
CA ARG A 131 16.87 -17.17 7.65
C ARG A 131 16.41 -15.98 8.46
N TRP A 132 15.12 -15.64 8.41
CA TRP A 132 14.55 -14.54 9.17
C TRP A 132 14.72 -14.73 10.67
N ALA A 133 14.44 -15.92 11.22
CA ALA A 133 14.61 -16.21 12.64
C ALA A 133 16.04 -15.94 13.14
N ARG A 134 17.06 -16.30 12.35
CA ARG A 134 18.47 -16.02 12.67
C ARG A 134 18.79 -14.53 12.61
N ALA A 135 18.38 -13.85 11.53
CA ALA A 135 18.56 -12.40 11.37
C ALA A 135 17.87 -11.60 12.48
N ARG A 136 16.65 -12.01 12.86
CA ARG A 136 15.88 -11.42 13.94
C ARG A 136 16.61 -11.53 15.29
N GLY A 137 17.31 -12.63 15.54
CA GLY A 137 18.17 -12.76 16.72
C GLY A 137 19.27 -11.69 16.79
N ALA A 138 19.93 -11.40 15.67
CA ALA A 138 20.94 -10.34 15.61
C ALA A 138 20.35 -8.93 15.80
N LEU A 139 19.17 -8.68 15.21
CA LEU A 139 18.44 -7.43 15.43
C LEU A 139 18.00 -7.24 16.89
N LEU A 140 17.62 -8.32 17.58
CA LEU A 140 17.28 -8.28 19.00
C LEU A 140 18.49 -8.03 19.91
N ALA A 141 19.67 -8.50 19.53
CA ALA A 141 20.89 -8.32 20.32
C ALA A 141 21.33 -6.84 20.38
N ALA A 142 21.08 -6.07 19.30
CA ALA A 142 21.40 -4.65 19.22
C ALA A 142 20.24 -3.85 18.58
N PRO A 143 19.10 -3.66 19.29
CA PRO A 143 17.86 -3.14 18.68
C PRO A 143 17.97 -1.76 18.03
N LEU A 144 18.80 -0.88 18.59
CA LEU A 144 19.02 0.48 18.09
C LEU A 144 20.36 0.67 17.38
N GLN A 145 21.06 -0.43 17.10
CA GLN A 145 22.26 -0.49 16.28
C GLN A 145 22.18 -1.71 15.35
N PRO A 146 21.12 -1.80 14.51
CA PRO A 146 20.87 -2.98 13.71
C PRO A 146 21.96 -3.17 12.63
N PRO A 147 22.22 -4.41 12.19
CA PRO A 147 22.96 -4.65 10.95
C PRO A 147 22.29 -3.91 9.79
N THR A 148 23.11 -3.41 8.86
CA THR A 148 22.62 -2.76 7.64
C THR A 148 21.91 -3.78 6.74
N PRO A 149 21.03 -3.35 5.82
CA PRO A 149 20.45 -4.24 4.81
C PRO A 149 21.48 -5.07 4.03
N ALA A 150 22.64 -4.49 3.70
CA ALA A 150 23.73 -5.20 3.03
C ALA A 150 24.36 -6.30 3.91
N GLN A 151 24.50 -6.06 5.22
CA GLN A 151 24.96 -7.07 6.17
C GLN A 151 23.92 -8.17 6.38
N LEU A 152 22.63 -7.79 6.45
CA LEU A 152 21.53 -8.76 6.52
C LEU A 152 21.50 -9.69 5.31
N GLU A 153 21.75 -9.15 4.11
CA GLU A 153 21.89 -9.93 2.88
C GLU A 153 23.12 -10.84 2.93
N HIS A 154 24.29 -10.29 3.24
CA HIS A 154 25.56 -11.04 3.21
C HIS A 154 25.65 -12.13 4.30
N GLU A 155 25.25 -11.83 5.54
CA GLU A 155 25.44 -12.73 6.69
C GLU A 155 24.26 -13.70 6.88
N TYR A 156 23.04 -13.28 6.53
CA TYR A 156 21.81 -14.04 6.81
C TYR A 156 21.05 -14.45 5.54
N GLY A 157 21.49 -13.99 4.36
CA GLY A 157 20.80 -14.23 3.10
C GLY A 157 19.46 -13.51 3.02
N ILE A 158 19.27 -12.38 3.72
CA ILE A 158 18.07 -11.56 3.61
C ILE A 158 18.23 -10.61 2.43
N ASP A 159 17.97 -11.13 1.23
CA ASP A 159 18.02 -10.35 0.00
C ASP A 159 16.96 -9.21 0.00
N ARG A 160 17.05 -8.32 -0.99
CA ARG A 160 16.16 -7.17 -1.12
C ARG A 160 14.68 -7.54 -1.21
N GLU A 161 14.33 -8.67 -1.83
CA GLU A 161 12.93 -9.09 -2.00
C GLU A 161 12.38 -9.65 -0.68
N LEU A 162 13.18 -10.44 0.04
CA LEU A 162 12.86 -10.92 1.38
C LEU A 162 12.78 -9.77 2.39
N LEU A 163 13.67 -8.79 2.32
CA LEU A 163 13.61 -7.60 3.18
C LEU A 163 12.34 -6.79 2.92
N ALA A 164 11.95 -6.60 1.66
CA ALA A 164 10.71 -5.93 1.31
C ALA A 164 9.47 -6.72 1.79
N ALA A 165 9.49 -8.05 1.68
CA ALA A 165 8.44 -8.92 2.19
C ALA A 165 8.30 -8.84 3.72
N LEU A 166 9.42 -8.77 4.45
CA LEU A 166 9.43 -8.61 5.90
C LEU A 166 8.89 -7.23 6.34
N ASP A 167 9.28 -6.17 5.63
CA ASP A 167 8.78 -4.81 5.85
C ASP A 167 7.28 -4.74 5.57
N GLU A 168 6.83 -5.37 4.49
CA GLU A 168 5.42 -5.49 4.19
C GLU A 168 4.68 -6.28 5.27
N ARG A 169 5.20 -7.42 5.71
CA ARG A 169 4.63 -8.19 6.83
C ARG A 169 4.60 -7.42 8.16
N GLY A 170 5.28 -6.28 8.26
CA GLY A 170 5.41 -5.52 9.51
C GLY A 170 6.38 -6.16 10.51
N GLU A 171 7.22 -7.10 10.05
CA GLU A 171 8.24 -7.76 10.88
C GLU A 171 9.47 -6.88 11.07
N ILE A 172 9.69 -5.94 10.15
CA ILE A 172 10.70 -4.88 10.22
C ILE A 172 10.09 -3.54 9.80
N ILE A 173 10.79 -2.46 10.13
CA ILE A 173 10.55 -1.12 9.64
C ILE A 173 11.82 -0.63 8.95
N ARG A 174 11.73 -0.39 7.64
CA ARG A 174 12.83 0.18 6.87
C ARG A 174 12.85 1.69 6.99
N LEU A 175 13.97 2.23 7.47
CA LEU A 175 14.19 3.67 7.56
C LEU A 175 15.30 4.06 6.58
N GLY A 176 14.88 4.51 5.40
CA GLY A 176 15.78 4.77 4.27
C GLY A 176 16.41 3.48 3.72
N ASN A 177 17.62 3.62 3.16
CA ASN A 177 18.35 2.50 2.55
C ASN A 177 19.36 1.84 3.51
N GLU A 178 19.63 2.45 4.66
CA GLU A 178 20.77 2.08 5.50
C GLU A 178 20.40 1.27 6.75
N ALA A 179 19.14 1.26 7.17
CA ALA A 179 18.75 0.61 8.40
C ALA A 179 17.36 -0.05 8.31
N ALA A 180 17.27 -1.23 8.90
CA ALA A 180 16.02 -1.93 9.16
C ALA A 180 15.95 -2.23 10.66
N PHE A 181 14.84 -1.84 11.29
CA PHE A 181 14.62 -2.02 12.72
C PHE A 181 13.48 -3.00 12.96
N LEU A 182 13.50 -3.69 14.10
CA LEU A 182 12.29 -4.36 14.57
C LEU A 182 11.27 -3.30 15.02
N PRO A 183 9.96 -3.53 14.83
CA PRO A 183 8.93 -2.59 15.28
C PRO A 183 9.04 -2.26 16.77
N ASP A 184 9.34 -3.25 17.61
CA ASP A 184 9.54 -3.06 19.05
C ASP A 184 10.73 -2.14 19.37
N ALA A 185 11.78 -2.17 18.55
CA ALA A 185 12.92 -1.28 18.72
C ALA A 185 12.54 0.17 18.41
N VAL A 186 11.79 0.39 17.32
CA VAL A 186 11.26 1.71 16.96
C VAL A 186 10.31 2.23 18.03
N ARG A 187 9.42 1.38 18.54
CA ARG A 187 8.52 1.72 19.64
C ARG A 187 9.27 2.12 20.91
N SER A 188 10.24 1.31 21.34
CA SER A 188 11.07 1.60 22.51
C SER A 188 11.82 2.93 22.38
N PHE A 189 12.38 3.20 21.20
CA PHE A 189 12.99 4.49 20.89
C PHE A 189 11.98 5.64 21.01
N ALA A 190 10.81 5.50 20.40
CA ALA A 190 9.76 6.51 20.43
C ALA A 190 9.28 6.81 21.85
N ASP A 191 9.05 5.78 22.66
CA ASP A 191 8.62 5.92 24.05
C ASP A 191 9.68 6.65 24.90
N ALA A 192 10.96 6.36 24.69
CA ALA A 192 12.06 7.07 25.36
C ALA A 192 12.10 8.56 24.98
N VAL A 193 11.92 8.88 23.70
CA VAL A 193 11.90 10.27 23.20
C VAL A 193 10.66 11.03 23.70
N ILE A 194 9.48 10.40 23.69
CA ILE A 194 8.25 11.02 24.18
C ILE A 194 8.36 11.33 25.67
N ARG A 195 8.91 10.41 26.47
CA ARG A 195 9.14 10.64 27.90
C ARG A 195 10.07 11.82 28.14
N GLU A 196 11.21 11.86 27.46
CA GLU A 196 12.15 12.99 27.57
C GLU A 196 11.48 14.31 27.18
N LEU A 197 10.70 14.32 26.10
CA LEU A 197 9.97 15.51 25.66
C LEU A 197 8.87 15.95 26.63
N ALA A 198 8.22 15.01 27.31
CA ALA A 198 7.22 15.33 28.33
C ALA A 198 7.84 16.02 29.55
N GLU A 199 9.10 15.70 29.88
CA GLU A 199 9.82 16.26 31.02
C GLU A 199 10.57 17.56 30.66
N ALA A 200 11.30 17.58 29.55
CA ALA A 200 12.19 18.67 29.16
C ALA A 200 11.56 19.67 28.17
N GLY A 201 10.44 19.33 27.53
CA GLY A 201 9.75 20.15 26.54
C GLY A 201 10.37 20.15 25.14
N THR A 202 11.70 20.04 25.04
CA THR A 202 12.42 19.92 23.76
C THR A 202 13.49 18.83 23.80
N ILE A 203 13.89 18.31 22.65
CA ILE A 203 14.97 17.32 22.54
C ILE A 203 15.86 17.58 21.33
N THR A 204 17.18 17.58 21.56
CA THR A 204 18.18 17.61 20.50
C THR A 204 18.46 16.20 19.96
N VAL A 205 19.04 16.10 18.76
CA VAL A 205 19.56 14.83 18.23
C VAL A 205 20.64 14.23 19.15
N ALA A 206 21.46 15.08 19.77
CA ALA A 206 22.49 14.64 20.71
C ALA A 206 21.88 14.00 21.95
N ARG A 207 20.87 14.64 22.55
CA ARG A 207 20.17 14.12 23.72
C ARG A 207 19.44 12.82 23.42
N ALA A 208 18.72 12.74 22.28
CA ALA A 208 18.07 11.51 21.84
C ALA A 208 19.09 10.35 21.72
N ARG A 209 20.27 10.61 21.14
CA ARG A 209 21.35 9.62 21.07
C ARG A 209 21.82 9.16 22.46
N ASP A 210 22.00 10.10 23.39
CA ASP A 210 22.50 9.79 24.73
C ASP A 210 21.50 8.97 25.54
N ILE A 211 20.22 9.31 25.51
CA ILE A 211 19.20 8.59 26.29
C ILE A 211 18.87 7.20 25.72
N THR A 212 19.10 6.97 24.42
CA THR A 212 18.81 5.68 23.79
C THR A 212 20.05 4.83 23.52
N GLY A 213 21.26 5.32 23.83
CA GLY A 213 22.52 4.59 23.59
C GLY A 213 22.77 4.23 22.11
N SER A 214 22.12 4.93 21.18
CA SER A 214 22.24 4.67 19.74
C SER A 214 23.34 5.54 19.13
N SER A 215 23.53 5.46 17.80
CA SER A 215 24.45 6.32 17.06
C SER A 215 23.68 7.45 16.36
N ARG A 216 24.34 8.57 16.04
CA ARG A 216 23.70 9.66 15.27
C ARG A 216 23.13 9.17 13.94
N LYS A 217 23.83 8.22 13.31
CA LYS A 217 23.41 7.58 12.04
C LYS A 217 22.02 6.96 12.14
N HIS A 218 21.67 6.34 13.27
CA HIS A 218 20.38 5.66 13.47
C HIS A 218 19.33 6.57 14.12
N VAL A 219 19.74 7.46 15.02
CA VAL A 219 18.83 8.39 15.70
C VAL A 219 18.18 9.37 14.73
N LEU A 220 18.92 9.89 13.76
CA LEU A 220 18.38 10.83 12.76
C LEU A 220 17.17 10.25 11.99
N PRO A 221 17.27 9.07 11.34
CA PRO A 221 16.13 8.48 10.65
C PRO A 221 15.01 8.05 11.59
N LEU A 222 15.30 7.61 12.82
CA LEU A 222 14.27 7.29 13.82
C LEU A 222 13.49 8.55 14.25
N LEU A 223 14.16 9.68 14.44
CA LEU A 223 13.49 10.96 14.71
C LEU A 223 12.71 11.45 13.49
N GLY A 224 13.26 11.29 12.28
CA GLY A 224 12.55 11.58 11.03
C GLY A 224 11.27 10.76 10.90
N PHE A 225 11.30 9.49 11.28
CA PHE A 225 10.10 8.65 11.34
C PHE A 225 9.04 9.22 12.30
N LEU A 226 9.42 9.72 13.49
CA LEU A 226 8.47 10.37 14.39
C LEU A 226 7.92 11.68 13.81
N ASP A 227 8.75 12.44 13.10
CA ASP A 227 8.36 13.67 12.41
C ASP A 227 7.33 13.38 11.30
N ASP A 228 7.59 12.39 10.45
CA ASP A 228 6.73 11.99 9.33
C ASP A 228 5.34 11.50 9.78
N HIS A 229 5.26 10.93 10.99
CA HIS A 229 3.99 10.45 11.57
C HIS A 229 3.31 11.50 12.46
N GLY A 230 3.82 12.73 12.49
CA GLY A 230 3.24 13.84 13.24
C GLY A 230 3.26 13.63 14.75
N ILE A 231 4.25 12.88 15.26
CA ILE A 231 4.48 12.68 16.69
C ILE A 231 5.36 13.81 17.21
N THR A 232 6.45 14.09 16.50
CA THR A 232 7.34 15.22 16.76
C THR A 232 7.35 16.18 15.58
N ARG A 233 7.90 17.38 15.81
CA ARG A 233 8.27 18.28 14.73
C ARG A 233 9.54 19.02 15.09
N ARG A 234 10.29 19.43 14.07
CA ARG A 234 11.47 20.28 14.27
C ARG A 234 11.07 21.70 14.70
N SER A 235 11.87 22.26 15.59
CA SER A 235 11.78 23.64 16.09
C SER A 235 13.21 24.18 16.24
N GLY A 236 13.75 24.76 15.17
CA GLY A 236 15.19 25.07 15.10
C GLY A 236 16.04 23.80 15.05
N ASP A 237 16.99 23.71 15.98
CA ASP A 237 17.86 22.53 16.15
C ASP A 237 17.24 21.42 17.02
N ASP A 238 16.11 21.73 17.67
CA ASP A 238 15.39 20.84 18.57
C ASP A 238 14.19 20.19 17.88
N ARG A 239 13.60 19.23 18.59
CA ARG A 239 12.26 18.70 18.34
C ARG A 239 11.37 18.94 19.54
N ILE A 240 10.08 19.06 19.26
CA ILE A 240 9.01 19.14 20.27
C ILE A 240 7.89 18.16 19.91
N LEU A 241 7.06 17.82 20.89
CA LEU A 241 5.84 17.04 20.64
C LEU A 241 4.81 17.87 19.88
N VAL A 242 4.09 17.20 18.97
CA VAL A 242 2.92 17.76 18.27
C VAL A 242 1.62 17.44 19.00
N LEU A 243 1.64 16.42 19.85
CA LEU A 243 0.49 15.89 20.59
C LEU A 243 0.84 15.79 22.07
N GLU A 244 -0.17 15.78 22.94
CA GLU A 244 0.03 15.41 24.34
C GLU A 244 0.70 14.04 24.48
N PRO A 245 1.58 13.81 25.48
CA PRO A 245 2.40 12.60 25.57
C PRO A 245 1.63 11.28 25.44
N ALA A 246 0.48 11.15 26.12
CA ALA A 246 -0.36 9.97 26.01
C ALA A 246 -0.92 9.75 24.60
N ALA A 247 -1.31 10.82 23.90
CA ALA A 247 -1.78 10.76 22.52
C ALA A 247 -0.64 10.44 21.53
N ALA A 248 0.57 10.93 21.80
CA ALA A 248 1.77 10.59 21.07
C ALA A 248 2.10 9.09 21.19
N THR A 249 2.10 8.52 22.40
CA THR A 249 2.30 7.07 22.62
C THR A 249 1.23 6.23 21.93
N ALA A 250 -0.04 6.63 22.01
CA ALA A 250 -1.13 5.94 21.31
C ALA A 250 -1.00 6.05 19.78
N ARG A 251 -0.47 7.16 19.25
CA ARG A 251 -0.15 7.30 17.82
C ARG A 251 0.96 6.33 17.42
N VAL A 252 2.05 6.26 18.18
CA VAL A 252 3.16 5.31 17.93
C VAL A 252 2.61 3.89 17.83
N ALA A 253 1.81 3.45 18.81
CA ALA A 253 1.24 2.10 18.83
C ALA A 253 0.41 1.80 17.57
N ARG A 254 -0.43 2.74 17.12
CA ARG A 254 -1.19 2.61 15.87
C ARG A 254 -0.30 2.57 14.63
N THR A 255 0.74 3.40 14.57
CA THR A 255 1.68 3.39 13.45
C THR A 255 2.43 2.05 13.30
N MET A 256 2.63 1.33 14.41
CA MET A 256 3.24 -0.01 14.41
C MET A 256 2.25 -1.11 14.02
N HIS A 257 0.94 -0.85 14.04
CA HIS A 257 -0.10 -1.81 13.67
C HIS A 257 -0.61 -1.54 12.26
N ARG A 258 -0.61 -2.60 11.44
CA ARG A 258 -0.76 -2.51 9.98
C ARG A 258 -2.20 -2.26 9.52
N GLU A 259 -3.20 -2.33 10.40
CA GLU A 259 -4.61 -2.13 10.02
C GLU A 259 -4.90 -0.72 9.46
N ASP A 260 -4.03 0.26 9.73
CA ASP A 260 -4.15 1.66 9.31
C ASP A 260 -3.15 2.08 8.19
N ARG A 261 -2.42 1.15 7.54
CA ARG A 261 -1.47 1.45 6.43
C ARG A 261 -1.95 0.99 5.05
#